data_AF-A0A8A1ME58-F1
#
_entry.id   AF-A0A8A1ME58-F1
#
_cell.length_a   1.000
_cell.length_b   1.000
_cell.length_c   1.000
_cell.angle_alpha   90.00
_cell.angle_beta   90.00
_cell.angle_gamma   90.00
#
_symmetry.space_group_name_H-M   'P 1'
#
loop_
_entity.id
_entity.type
_entity.pdbx_description
1 polymer ?
#
loop_
_entity_poly.entity_id
_entity_poly.type
_entity_poly.pdbx_seq_one_letter_code
_entity_poly.pdbx_strand_id
1 'polypeptide(L)'
;MSLSLLSYLPHQEGFLPKWLLFLAAVSSINTCQALVSPSYTALLYNNSPTNGLQSRTFGTWTFISSVVRAYAAFHIDEPHMYDLAMWTFGTAFVHFASELLIFGSAKLRGLGF
;
A
#
# COMPACT_ATOMS: atom_id res chain seq x y z
N MET A 1 -8.62 -33.22 8.22
CA MET A 1 -7.50 -32.31 7.93
C MET A 1 -7.81 -31.00 8.65
N SER A 2 -7.10 -30.66 9.74
CA SER A 2 -7.34 -29.39 10.43
C SER A 2 -6.74 -28.25 9.59
N LEU A 3 -7.53 -27.21 9.30
CA LEU A 3 -7.01 -25.95 8.75
C LEU A 3 -6.22 -25.24 9.85
N SER A 4 -4.91 -25.45 9.88
CA SER A 4 -4.03 -24.63 10.71
C SER A 4 -3.78 -23.31 10.00
N LEU A 5 -4.23 -22.18 10.55
CA LEU A 5 -3.96 -20.86 9.99
C LEU A 5 -2.46 -20.59 9.81
N LEU A 6 -1.62 -21.23 10.64
CA LEU A 6 -0.17 -21.10 10.56
C LEU A 6 0.42 -21.59 9.23
N SER A 7 -0.21 -22.56 8.55
CA SER A 7 0.33 -23.12 7.31
C SER A 7 0.25 -22.15 6.13
N TYR A 8 -0.54 -21.08 6.25
CA TYR A 8 -0.67 -20.04 5.22
C TYR A 8 0.24 -18.82 5.50
N LEU A 9 0.97 -18.82 6.62
CA LEU A 9 1.94 -17.76 6.90
C LEU A 9 3.28 -18.05 6.20
N PRO A 10 4.08 -17.01 5.91
CA PRO A 10 5.42 -17.21 5.40
C PRO A 10 6.28 -17.99 6.39
N HIS A 11 6.98 -19.01 5.88
CA HIS A 11 7.81 -19.92 6.68
C HIS A 11 9.24 -19.42 6.84
N GLN A 12 9.64 -18.41 6.06
CA GLN A 12 10.95 -17.78 6.13
C GLN A 12 11.25 -17.19 7.50
N GLU A 13 12.53 -17.16 7.85
CA GLU A 13 12.99 -16.63 9.13
C GLU A 13 12.79 -15.12 9.24
N GLY A 14 12.67 -14.64 10.47
CA GLY A 14 12.50 -13.22 10.78
C GLY A 14 11.05 -12.70 10.72
N PHE A 15 10.92 -11.39 10.95
CA PHE A 15 9.64 -10.68 11.04
C PHE A 15 9.23 -10.02 9.73
N LEU A 16 10.19 -9.71 8.85
CA LEU A 16 9.93 -8.98 7.61
C LEU A 16 8.90 -9.68 6.70
N PRO A 17 8.97 -11.00 6.43
CA PRO A 17 7.95 -11.71 5.67
C PRO A 17 6.52 -11.51 6.18
N LYS A 18 6.35 -11.68 7.49
CA LYS A 18 5.05 -11.57 8.16
C LYS A 18 4.53 -10.14 8.12
N TRP A 19 5.43 -9.17 8.26
CA TRP A 19 5.13 -7.75 8.14
C TRP A 19 4.70 -7.36 6.71
N LEU A 20 5.40 -7.85 5.69
CA LEU A 20 5.02 -7.62 4.29
C LEU A 20 3.65 -8.20 3.97
N LEU A 21 3.34 -9.41 4.46
CA LEU A 21 2.02 -10.02 4.30
C LEU A 21 0.92 -9.22 4.99
N PHE A 22 1.18 -8.72 6.20
CA PHE A 22 0.25 -7.82 6.91
C PHE A 22 -0.01 -6.54 6.11
N LEU A 23 1.05 -5.89 5.61
CA LEU A 23 0.91 -4.68 4.80
C LEU A 23 0.18 -4.93 3.48
N ALA A 24 0.38 -6.09 2.86
CA ALA A 24 -0.40 -6.51 1.70
C ALA A 24 -1.89 -6.64 2.05
N ALA A 25 -2.23 -7.31 3.16
CA ALA A 25 -3.62 -7.42 3.61
C ALA A 25 -4.29 -6.05 3.84
N VAL A 26 -3.61 -5.13 4.53
CA VAL A 26 -4.09 -3.74 4.73
C VAL A 26 -4.25 -3.01 3.39
N SER A 27 -3.28 -3.14 2.48
CA SER A 27 -3.33 -2.49 1.17
C SER A 27 -4.48 -3.03 0.30
N SER A 28 -4.80 -4.31 0.42
CA SER A 28 -5.95 -4.92 -0.25
C SER A 28 -7.28 -4.39 0.31
N ILE A 29 -7.37 -4.15 1.63
CA ILE A 29 -8.55 -3.50 2.23
C ILE A 29 -8.68 -2.06 1.73
N ASN A 30 -7.59 -1.30 1.69
CA ASN A 30 -7.56 0.07 1.15
C ASN A 30 -7.97 0.10 -0.33
N THR A 31 -7.56 -0.90 -1.11
CA THR A 31 -8.00 -1.08 -2.50
C THR A 31 -9.52 -1.20 -2.57
N CYS A 32 -10.12 -2.07 -1.76
CA CYS A 32 -11.57 -2.22 -1.72
C CYS A 32 -12.28 -0.91 -1.35
N GLN A 33 -11.77 -0.20 -0.34
CA GLN A 33 -12.31 1.11 0.04
C GLN A 33 -12.25 2.12 -1.11
N ALA A 34 -11.13 2.18 -1.83
CA ALA A 34 -10.94 3.09 -2.96
C ALA A 34 -11.84 2.75 -4.16
N LEU A 35 -12.08 1.45 -4.41
CA LEU A 35 -12.96 1.01 -5.50
C LEU A 35 -14.45 1.27 -5.21
N VAL A 36 -14.87 1.11 -3.96
CA VAL A 36 -16.27 1.27 -3.54
C VAL A 36 -16.62 2.73 -3.24
N SER A 37 -15.68 3.52 -2.71
CA SER A 37 -15.90 4.90 -2.31
C SER A 37 -15.24 5.90 -3.27
N PRO A 38 -16.03 6.69 -4.02
CA PRO A 38 -15.51 7.73 -4.91
C PRO A 38 -14.74 8.86 -4.20
N SER A 39 -14.95 9.03 -2.90
CA SER A 39 -14.34 10.08 -2.08
C SER A 39 -13.21 9.58 -1.19
N TYR A 40 -12.83 8.31 -1.27
CA TYR A 40 -11.78 7.73 -0.42
C TYR A 40 -10.48 8.52 -0.48
N THR A 41 -10.07 8.92 -1.68
CA THR A 41 -8.82 9.65 -1.87
C THR A 41 -8.87 11.10 -1.42
N ALA A 42 -10.05 11.66 -1.11
CA ALA A 42 -10.17 12.97 -0.46
C ALA A 42 -9.56 12.98 0.96
N LEU A 43 -9.44 11.80 1.59
CA LEU A 43 -8.75 11.65 2.87
C LEU A 43 -7.23 11.85 2.72
N LEU A 44 -6.67 11.47 1.57
CA LEU A 44 -5.25 11.56 1.24
C LEU A 44 -4.92 12.92 0.62
N TYR A 45 -5.66 13.32 -0.40
CA TYR A 45 -5.49 14.57 -1.15
C TYR A 45 -6.46 15.64 -0.65
N ASN A 46 -6.31 15.99 0.62
CA ASN A 46 -7.27 16.83 1.35
C ASN A 46 -7.23 18.33 0.98
N ASN A 47 -6.36 18.74 0.05
CA ASN A 47 -6.23 20.12 -0.42
C ASN A 47 -6.43 20.23 -1.95
N SER A 48 -7.03 19.23 -2.58
CA SER A 48 -7.32 19.21 -4.01
C SER A 48 -8.68 18.56 -4.31
N PRO A 49 -9.40 18.96 -5.38
CA PRO A 49 -10.59 18.26 -5.82
C PRO A 49 -10.28 16.82 -6.25
N THR A 50 -10.90 15.84 -5.60
CA THR A 50 -10.80 14.43 -5.95
C THR A 50 -12.06 13.93 -6.65
N ASN A 51 -11.95 12.89 -7.48
CA ASN A 51 -13.09 12.27 -8.15
C ASN A 51 -13.02 10.74 -8.12
N GLY A 52 -14.13 10.09 -8.49
CA GLY A 52 -14.23 8.63 -8.44
C GLY A 52 -13.28 7.88 -9.37
N LEU A 53 -12.89 8.46 -10.51
CA LEU A 53 -11.88 7.84 -11.39
C LEU A 53 -10.52 7.82 -10.68
N GLN A 54 -10.12 8.95 -10.09
CA GLN A 54 -8.88 9.09 -9.33
C GLN A 54 -8.85 8.14 -8.12
N SER A 55 -10.00 7.93 -7.45
CA SER A 55 -10.11 6.93 -6.37
C SER A 55 -9.86 5.50 -6.87
N ARG A 56 -10.49 5.09 -7.97
CA ARG A 56 -10.26 3.76 -8.56
C ARG A 56 -8.82 3.57 -9.03
N THR A 57 -8.22 4.59 -9.68
CA THR A 57 -6.81 4.55 -10.10
C THR A 57 -5.88 4.35 -8.90
N PHE A 58 -6.10 5.09 -7.81
CA PHE A 58 -5.35 4.91 -6.57
C PHE A 58 -5.48 3.47 -6.02
N GLY A 59 -6.71 2.94 -6.02
CA GLY A 59 -6.98 1.56 -5.64
C GLY A 59 -6.18 0.56 -6.48
N THR A 60 -6.17 0.69 -7.81
CA THR A 60 -5.42 -0.21 -8.70
C THR A 60 -3.91 -0.19 -8.42
N TRP A 61 -3.31 0.99 -8.25
CA TRP A 61 -1.88 1.10 -7.90
C TRP A 61 -1.56 0.49 -6.53
N THR A 62 -2.44 0.71 -5.56
CA THR A 62 -2.33 0.12 -4.22
C THR A 62 -2.43 -1.40 -4.27
N PHE A 63 -3.31 -1.93 -5.12
CA PHE A 63 -3.49 -3.38 -5.30
C PHE A 63 -2.28 -4.05 -5.94
N ILE A 64 -1.73 -3.46 -7.00
CA ILE A 64 -0.51 -3.98 -7.64
C ILE A 64 0.64 -4.02 -6.62
N SER A 65 0.79 -2.96 -5.82
CA SER A 65 1.77 -2.91 -4.73
C SER A 65 1.52 -4.00 -3.68
N SER A 66 0.25 -4.25 -3.33
CA SER A 66 -0.15 -5.32 -2.40
C SER A 66 0.27 -6.70 -2.92
N VAL A 67 0.00 -6.99 -4.19
CA VAL A 67 0.38 -8.27 -4.82
C VAL A 67 1.89 -8.48 -4.76
N VAL A 68 2.68 -7.48 -5.16
CA VAL A 68 4.16 -7.58 -5.10
C VAL A 68 4.64 -7.86 -3.67
N ARG A 69 4.10 -7.17 -2.67
CA ARG A 69 4.47 -7.37 -1.25
C ARG A 69 4.04 -8.74 -0.73
N ALA A 70 2.88 -9.24 -1.15
CA ALA A 70 2.43 -10.58 -0.79
C ALA A 70 3.36 -11.65 -1.38
N TYR A 71 3.75 -11.54 -2.66
CA TYR A 71 4.71 -12.47 -3.26
C TYR A 71 6.08 -12.39 -2.58
N ALA A 72 6.57 -11.18 -2.30
CA ALA A 72 7.83 -10.98 -1.61
C ALA A 72 7.81 -11.55 -0.18
N ALA A 73 6.67 -11.53 0.51
CA ALA A 73 6.53 -12.16 1.82
C ALA A 73 6.88 -13.67 1.77
N PHE A 74 6.51 -14.38 0.69
CA PHE A 74 6.80 -15.81 0.53
C PHE A 74 8.11 -16.11 -0.21
N HIS A 75 8.86 -15.10 -0.64
CA HIS A 75 10.10 -15.24 -1.43
C HIS A 75 11.16 -14.22 -0.99
N ILE A 76 11.19 -13.85 0.30
CA ILE A 76 12.03 -12.75 0.77
C ILE A 76 13.54 -13.02 0.60
N ASP A 77 13.91 -14.30 0.54
CA ASP A 77 15.29 -14.75 0.37
C ASP A 77 15.78 -14.57 -1.07
N GLU A 78 14.88 -14.30 -2.01
CA GLU A 78 15.22 -13.91 -3.38
C GLU A 78 15.49 -12.40 -3.44
N PRO A 79 16.73 -11.96 -3.73
CA PRO A 79 17.08 -10.54 -3.68
C PRO A 79 16.18 -9.65 -4.55
N HIS A 80 15.78 -10.14 -5.72
CA HIS A 80 14.90 -9.38 -6.63
C HIS A 80 13.49 -9.16 -6.05
N MET A 81 12.98 -10.09 -5.24
CA MET A 81 11.68 -9.94 -4.59
C MET A 81 11.73 -8.91 -3.47
N TYR A 82 12.84 -8.88 -2.73
CA TYR A 82 13.12 -7.82 -1.78
C TYR A 82 13.20 -6.45 -2.48
N ASP A 83 13.97 -6.34 -3.56
CA ASP A 83 14.13 -5.09 -4.31
C ASP A 83 12.78 -4.59 -4.85
N LEU A 84 11.98 -5.48 -5.44
CA LEU A 84 10.64 -5.14 -5.94
C LEU A 84 9.71 -4.66 -4.81
N ALA A 85 9.71 -5.32 -3.65
CA ALA A 85 8.95 -4.85 -2.50
C ALA A 85 9.40 -3.46 -2.07
N MET A 86 10.71 -3.22 -1.99
CA MET A 86 11.28 -1.90 -1.67
C MET A 86 10.89 -0.83 -2.69
N TRP A 87 10.88 -1.14 -3.99
CA TRP A 87 10.40 -0.22 -5.02
C TRP A 87 8.94 0.20 -4.84
N THR A 88 8.06 -0.69 -4.35
CA THR A 88 6.67 -0.29 -4.04
C THR A 88 6.61 0.71 -2.89
N PHE A 89 7.48 0.59 -1.88
CA PHE A 89 7.56 1.55 -0.78
C PHE A 89 8.18 2.86 -1.24
N GLY A 90 9.27 2.80 -2.00
CA GLY A 90 9.95 3.96 -2.57
C GLY A 90 9.03 4.78 -3.46
N THR A 91 8.29 4.13 -4.37
CA THR A 91 7.32 4.81 -5.24
C THR A 91 6.23 5.51 -4.44
N ALA A 92 5.64 4.82 -3.45
CA ALA A 92 4.61 5.41 -2.60
C ALA A 92 5.15 6.60 -1.80
N PHE A 93 6.36 6.47 -1.24
CA PHE A 93 7.01 7.55 -0.50
C PHE A 93 7.26 8.77 -1.38
N VAL A 94 7.88 8.59 -2.55
CA VAL A 94 8.16 9.69 -3.49
C VAL A 94 6.86 10.37 -3.94
N HIS A 95 5.83 9.59 -4.27
CA HIS A 95 4.51 10.11 -4.64
C HIS A 95 3.94 10.99 -3.52
N PHE A 96 3.74 10.44 -2.32
CA PHE A 96 3.12 11.22 -1.22
C PHE A 96 4.00 12.38 -0.72
N ALA A 97 5.33 12.24 -0.76
CA ALA A 97 6.23 13.34 -0.46
C ALA A 97 6.08 14.47 -1.48
N SER A 98 5.95 14.16 -2.77
CA SER A 98 5.72 15.18 -3.80
C SER A 98 4.35 15.87 -3.67
N GLU A 99 3.30 15.13 -3.31
CA GLU A 99 1.95 15.68 -3.08
C GLU A 99 1.94 16.64 -1.87
N LEU A 100 2.79 16.39 -0.87
CA LEU A 100 2.95 17.26 0.30
C LEU A 100 3.86 18.47 0.04
N LEU A 101 5.02 18.26 -0.59
CA LEU A 101 6.11 19.25 -0.65
C LEU A 101 6.14 20.07 -1.95
N ILE A 102 5.58 19.55 -3.05
CA ILE A 102 5.70 20.14 -4.38
C ILE A 102 4.33 20.53 -4.92
N PHE A 103 3.40 19.57 -5.03
CA PHE A 103 2.09 19.81 -5.65
C PHE A 103 1.07 20.41 -4.68
N GLY A 104 1.26 20.23 -3.36
CA GLY A 104 0.40 20.82 -2.33
C GLY A 104 -1.04 20.28 -2.34
N SER A 105 -1.28 19.14 -2.95
CA SER A 105 -2.58 18.46 -3.00
C SER A 105 -2.92 17.75 -1.69
N ALA A 106 -1.90 17.44 -0.86
CA ALA A 106 -2.04 16.87 0.47
C ALA A 106 -1.47 17.82 1.54
N LYS A 107 -2.16 17.91 2.68
CA LYS A 107 -1.70 18.62 3.89
C LYS A 107 -1.67 17.70 5.10
N LEU A 108 -0.67 17.92 5.97
CA LEU A 108 -0.63 17.31 7.29
C LEU A 108 -1.74 17.91 8.17
N ARG A 109 -2.72 17.10 8.56
CA ARG A 109 -3.76 17.54 9.50
C ARG A 109 -3.12 17.72 10.89
N GLY A 110 -3.10 18.95 11.40
CA GLY A 110 -2.60 19.27 12.75
C GLY A 110 -1.48 20.33 12.81
N LEU A 111 -0.88 20.70 11.67
CA LEU A 111 -0.01 21.88 11.56
C LEU A 111 -0.85 23.04 11.02
N GLY A 112 -1.52 23.73 11.92
CA GLY A 112 -2.18 24.99 11.60
C GLY A 112 -1.15 26.09 11.38
N PHE A 113 -0.94 26.47 10.12
CA PHE A 113 -0.47 27.78 9.71
C PHE A 113 -1.33 28.24 8.52
#